data_AF-A0A8C0SSP1-F1
#
_entry.id   AF-A0A8C0SSP1-F1
#
_cell.length_a   1.000
_cell.length_b   1.000
_cell.length_c   1.000
_cell.angle_alpha   90.00
_cell.angle_beta   90.00
_cell.angle_gamma   90.00
#
_symmetry.space_group_name_H-M   'P 1'
#
loop_
_entity.id
_entity.type
_entity.pdbx_description
1 polymer ?
#
loop_
_entity_poly.entity_id
_entity_poly.type
_entity_poly.pdbx_seq_one_letter_code
_entity_poly.pdbx_strand_id
1 'polypeptide(L)'
;MTAGRLLRRLLRTPSRSMAQSAVGGVCPSRGLHAELGPRSLSIEGNIAVGKSTFVKLLTKTYPEWHIATEPVATWQKVQAPGTQKAFTAQSLGNLLDMMYQEPARWSYTFQTFSFMSRLKVQLEPFPEKLLQAKKAVQIFERSVYSDRLHFEALLNIPVLVLDVNDDFSEEVTKQEELMKKVNIFVKNL
;
A
#
# COMPACT_ATOMS: atom_id res chain seq x y z
N MET A 1 -60.62 34.16 27.49
CA MET A 1 -60.24 33.40 28.69
C MET A 1 -59.69 32.03 28.24
N THR A 2 -58.42 31.97 27.83
CA THR A 2 -57.25 31.53 28.64
C THR A 2 -57.29 30.06 29.07
N ALA A 3 -56.75 29.18 28.23
CA ALA A 3 -56.29 27.85 28.64
C ALA A 3 -54.77 27.77 28.38
N GLY A 4 -54.01 27.73 29.48
CA GLY A 4 -52.55 27.83 29.51
C GLY A 4 -51.86 26.56 28.99
N ARG A 5 -50.82 26.77 28.19
CA ARG A 5 -49.89 25.72 27.76
C ARG A 5 -48.93 25.40 28.90
N LEU A 6 -48.92 24.14 29.33
CA LEU A 6 -47.95 23.58 30.28
C LEU A 6 -46.57 23.47 29.60
N LEU A 7 -45.71 24.46 29.82
CA LEU A 7 -44.28 24.36 29.54
C LEU A 7 -43.58 23.61 30.68
N ARG A 8 -43.22 22.34 30.45
CA ARG A 8 -42.28 21.62 31.31
C ARG A 8 -40.89 22.26 31.17
N ARG A 9 -40.45 22.95 32.21
CA ARG A 9 -39.06 23.36 32.42
C ARG A 9 -38.19 22.10 32.54
N LEU A 10 -37.36 21.83 31.53
CA LEU A 10 -36.19 20.99 31.70
C LEU A 10 -34.99 21.90 31.97
N LEU A 11 -34.47 21.79 33.19
CA LEU A 11 -33.31 22.52 33.68
C LEU A 11 -32.09 22.13 32.85
N ARG A 12 -31.48 23.13 32.20
CA ARG A 12 -30.20 23.01 31.48
C ARG A 12 -29.08 22.88 32.53
N THR A 13 -28.58 21.67 32.74
CA THR A 13 -27.32 21.45 33.47
C THR A 13 -26.15 21.99 32.64
N PRO A 14 -25.18 22.71 33.22
CA PRO A 14 -24.02 23.18 32.48
C PRO A 14 -23.18 21.98 32.04
N SER A 15 -22.91 21.93 30.73
CA SER A 15 -22.08 20.90 30.11
C SER A 15 -20.69 20.92 30.74
N ARG A 16 -20.27 19.75 31.22
CA ARG A 16 -18.93 19.49 31.75
C ARG A 16 -17.91 19.76 30.65
N SER A 17 -16.89 20.55 30.97
CA SER A 17 -15.72 20.82 30.14
C SER A 17 -15.14 19.50 29.61
N MET A 18 -15.21 19.31 28.29
CA MET A 18 -14.44 18.28 27.60
C MET A 18 -13.07 18.86 27.29
N ALA A 19 -12.04 18.19 27.82
CA ALA A 19 -10.65 18.47 27.54
C ALA A 19 -10.43 18.55 26.02
N GLN A 20 -9.92 19.69 25.57
CA GLN A 20 -9.40 19.85 24.23
C GLN A 20 -8.14 19.00 24.13
N SER A 21 -8.25 17.76 23.63
CA SER A 21 -7.10 17.06 23.08
C SER A 21 -6.75 17.77 21.76
N ALA A 22 -5.62 18.45 21.76
CA ALA A 22 -5.08 19.12 20.58
C ALA A 22 -5.09 18.18 19.37
N VAL A 23 -5.87 18.53 18.37
CA VAL A 23 -5.80 17.92 17.04
C VAL A 23 -4.44 18.32 16.48
N GLY A 24 -3.50 17.37 16.54
CA GLY A 24 -2.17 17.48 15.92
C GLY A 24 -2.33 17.90 14.46
N GLY A 25 -1.60 18.96 14.10
CA GLY A 25 -1.84 19.75 12.91
C GLY A 25 -1.81 18.96 11.61
N VAL A 26 -2.68 19.41 10.70
CA VAL A 26 -2.52 19.25 9.26
C VAL A 26 -1.14 19.77 8.88
N CYS A 27 -0.27 18.91 8.37
CA CYS A 27 1.04 19.33 7.87
C CYS A 27 0.83 20.03 6.52
N PRO A 28 1.19 21.32 6.38
CA PRO A 28 1.03 22.04 5.14
C PRO A 28 2.04 21.52 4.11
N SER A 29 1.61 21.53 2.85
CA SER A 29 2.38 21.29 1.62
C SER A 29 3.91 21.26 1.81
N ARG A 30 4.47 20.05 1.75
CA ARG A 30 5.92 19.78 1.76
C ARG A 30 6.59 20.46 0.57
N GLY A 31 7.09 21.66 0.83
CA GLY A 31 8.00 22.38 -0.05
C GLY A 31 9.35 21.67 -0.14
N LEU A 32 10.03 21.96 -1.25
CA LEU A 32 11.34 21.48 -1.68
C LEU A 32 12.37 21.52 -0.54
N HIS A 33 13.06 20.38 -0.29
CA HIS A 33 14.13 20.17 0.71
C HIS A 33 13.72 20.03 2.19
N ALA A 34 12.79 19.12 2.51
CA ALA A 34 12.58 18.64 3.88
C ALA A 34 12.92 17.14 3.97
N GLU A 35 13.75 16.78 4.96
CA GLU A 35 14.21 15.44 5.36
C GLU A 35 13.62 14.27 4.56
N LEU A 36 14.43 13.76 3.63
CA LEU A 36 14.07 12.67 2.73
C LEU A 36 13.68 11.45 3.57
N GLY A 37 12.37 11.20 3.66
CA GLY A 37 11.84 9.92 4.11
C GLY A 37 12.38 8.76 3.25
N PRO A 38 12.05 7.52 3.60
CA PRO A 38 12.55 6.34 2.90
C PRO A 38 12.36 6.44 1.37
N ARG A 39 13.38 6.06 0.62
CA ARG A 39 13.31 6.01 -0.85
C ARG A 39 12.32 4.92 -1.24
N SER A 40 11.30 5.26 -2.01
CA SER A 40 10.28 4.31 -2.47
C SER A 40 10.62 3.81 -3.86
N LEU A 41 10.67 2.50 -4.05
CA LEU A 41 10.79 1.84 -5.35
C LEU A 41 9.64 0.86 -5.54
N SER A 42 9.21 0.69 -6.79
CA SER A 42 8.22 -0.33 -7.16
C SER A 42 8.84 -1.32 -8.12
N ILE A 43 8.55 -2.60 -7.92
CA ILE A 43 8.95 -3.69 -8.79
C ILE A 43 7.77 -4.01 -9.70
N GLU A 44 7.93 -3.73 -10.98
CA GLU A 44 6.95 -3.97 -12.02
C GLU A 44 7.37 -5.16 -12.89
N GLY A 45 6.39 -5.88 -13.42
CA GLY A 45 6.66 -7.03 -14.29
C GLY A 45 5.42 -7.85 -14.55
N ASN A 46 5.44 -8.58 -15.66
CA ASN A 46 4.30 -9.38 -16.10
C ASN A 46 3.90 -10.47 -15.07
N ILE A 47 2.70 -11.01 -15.20
CA ILE A 47 2.25 -12.13 -14.35
C ILE A 47 3.21 -13.31 -14.53
N ALA A 48 3.56 -13.96 -13.41
CA ALA A 48 4.46 -15.12 -13.36
C ALA A 48 5.92 -14.91 -13.81
N VAL A 49 6.39 -13.68 -14.08
CA VAL A 49 7.79 -13.39 -14.45
C VAL A 49 8.81 -13.59 -13.31
N GLY A 50 8.39 -14.07 -12.14
CA GLY A 50 9.31 -14.30 -11.01
C GLY A 50 9.54 -13.10 -10.08
N LYS A 51 8.66 -12.07 -10.09
CA LYS A 51 8.75 -10.92 -9.15
C LYS A 51 8.92 -11.35 -7.70
N SER A 52 8.09 -12.27 -7.22
CA SER A 52 8.16 -12.72 -5.83
C SER A 52 9.47 -13.48 -5.52
N THR A 53 10.08 -14.13 -6.51
CA THR A 53 11.43 -14.73 -6.40
C THR A 53 12.50 -13.65 -6.29
N PHE A 54 12.42 -12.63 -7.14
CA PHE A 54 13.33 -11.48 -7.09
C PHE A 54 13.22 -10.69 -5.77
N VAL A 55 11.99 -10.51 -5.27
CA VAL A 55 11.73 -9.90 -3.96
C VAL A 55 12.40 -10.69 -2.84
N LYS A 56 12.31 -12.02 -2.82
CA LYS A 56 13.02 -12.87 -1.84
C LYS A 56 14.53 -12.67 -1.89
N LEU A 57 15.09 -12.55 -3.09
CA LEU A 57 16.51 -12.30 -3.30
C LEU A 57 16.93 -10.91 -2.76
N LEU A 58 16.10 -9.89 -2.98
CA LEU A 58 16.31 -8.56 -2.39
C LEU A 58 16.26 -8.59 -0.86
N THR A 59 15.29 -9.30 -0.26
CA THR A 59 15.21 -9.44 1.21
C THR A 59 16.48 -10.07 1.79
N LYS A 60 17.05 -11.05 1.08
CA LYS A 60 18.29 -11.72 1.49
C LYS A 60 19.51 -10.81 1.37
N THR A 61 19.56 -9.98 0.32
CA THR A 61 20.70 -9.12 -0.01
C THR A 61 20.69 -7.83 0.82
N TYR A 62 19.50 -7.28 1.11
CA TYR A 62 19.29 -6.03 1.83
C TYR A 62 18.29 -6.22 2.99
N PRO A 63 18.71 -6.81 4.12
CA PRO A 63 17.83 -7.06 5.27
C PRO A 63 17.27 -5.77 5.91
N GLU A 64 17.90 -4.64 5.66
CA GLU A 64 17.49 -3.32 6.13
C GLU A 64 16.37 -2.68 5.28
N TRP A 65 16.09 -3.24 4.11
CA TRP A 65 15.02 -2.75 3.23
C TRP A 65 13.69 -3.31 3.68
N HIS A 66 12.65 -2.48 3.58
CA HIS A 66 11.29 -2.91 3.84
C HIS A 66 10.61 -3.25 2.54
N ILE A 67 9.93 -4.40 2.52
CA ILE A 67 9.22 -4.90 1.36
C ILE A 67 7.73 -4.96 1.70
N ALA A 68 6.95 -4.20 0.96
CA ALA A 68 5.50 -4.25 0.92
C ALA A 68 5.09 -5.16 -0.24
N THR A 69 4.73 -6.40 0.08
CA THR A 69 4.28 -7.40 -0.89
C THR A 69 2.86 -7.12 -1.37
N GLU A 70 2.54 -7.56 -2.59
CA GLU A 70 1.22 -7.38 -3.19
C GLU A 70 0.16 -8.12 -2.34
N PRO A 71 -0.97 -7.50 -1.97
CA PRO A 71 -1.98 -8.08 -1.08
C PRO A 71 -2.86 -9.13 -1.79
N VAL A 72 -2.27 -10.01 -2.60
CA VAL A 72 -2.97 -11.06 -3.37
C VAL A 72 -3.79 -11.97 -2.45
N ALA A 73 -3.26 -12.31 -1.27
CA ALA A 73 -3.99 -13.12 -0.28
C ALA A 73 -5.31 -12.47 0.14
N THR A 74 -5.34 -11.14 0.25
CA THR A 74 -6.54 -10.36 0.57
C THR A 74 -7.57 -10.40 -0.56
N TRP A 75 -7.13 -10.54 -1.81
CA TRP A 75 -8.01 -10.66 -2.97
C TRP A 75 -8.63 -12.04 -3.11
N GLN A 76 -7.90 -13.08 -2.68
CA GLN A 76 -8.40 -14.45 -2.64
C GLN A 76 -9.33 -14.70 -1.45
N LYS A 77 -9.18 -13.94 -0.36
CA LYS A 77 -9.96 -14.08 0.87
C LYS A 77 -10.45 -12.72 1.34
N VAL A 78 -11.48 -12.21 0.67
CA VAL A 78 -12.07 -10.91 1.01
C VAL A 78 -12.80 -11.02 2.35
N GLN A 79 -12.35 -10.26 3.33
CA GLN A 79 -12.97 -10.16 4.66
C GLN A 79 -13.71 -8.82 4.79
N ALA A 80 -14.92 -8.85 5.35
CA ALA A 80 -15.65 -7.64 5.68
C ALA A 80 -15.07 -7.00 6.96
N PRO A 81 -14.77 -5.68 6.99
CA PRO A 81 -14.41 -5.00 8.22
C PRO A 81 -15.61 -4.97 9.17
N GLY A 82 -15.52 -5.61 10.34
CA GLY A 82 -16.51 -5.47 11.42
C GLY A 82 -17.19 -6.75 11.92
N THR A 83 -16.99 -7.92 11.30
CA THR A 83 -17.63 -9.17 11.77
C THR A 83 -16.80 -9.90 12.82
N GLN A 84 -16.46 -9.21 13.91
CA GLN A 84 -16.08 -9.90 15.15
C GLN A 84 -17.32 -9.98 16.04
N LYS A 85 -17.84 -11.21 16.21
CA LYS A 85 -18.94 -11.61 17.11
C LYS A 85 -20.36 -11.43 16.56
N ALA A 86 -20.76 -12.32 15.65
CA ALA A 86 -22.01 -13.11 15.71
C ALA A 86 -22.30 -13.65 14.30
N PHE A 87 -22.40 -14.98 14.19
CA PHE A 87 -22.68 -15.75 12.97
C PHE A 87 -21.57 -15.77 11.90
N THR A 88 -21.04 -16.98 11.67
CA THR A 88 -20.16 -17.43 10.58
C THR A 88 -19.59 -16.32 9.70
N ALA A 89 -18.32 -15.94 9.94
CA ALA A 89 -17.54 -15.08 9.06
C ALA A 89 -17.43 -15.77 7.68
N GLN A 90 -18.44 -15.55 6.84
CA GLN A 90 -18.49 -16.08 5.50
C GLN A 90 -17.50 -15.24 4.71
N SER A 91 -16.32 -15.81 4.44
CA SER A 91 -15.40 -15.31 3.42
C SER A 91 -16.24 -14.93 2.20
N LEU A 92 -16.23 -13.66 1.80
CA LEU A 92 -17.09 -13.13 0.73
C LEU A 92 -16.77 -13.72 -0.65
N GLY A 93 -15.75 -14.58 -0.73
CA GLY A 93 -15.34 -15.29 -1.93
C GLY A 93 -13.94 -14.86 -2.40
N ASN A 94 -13.46 -15.58 -3.40
CA ASN A 94 -12.20 -15.29 -4.07
C ASN A 94 -12.47 -14.30 -5.21
N LEU A 95 -12.31 -13.00 -4.95
CA LEU A 95 -12.61 -11.96 -5.93
C LEU A 95 -11.67 -12.03 -7.15
N LEU A 96 -10.44 -12.52 -6.96
CA LEU A 96 -9.50 -12.75 -8.04
C LEU A 96 -10.03 -13.84 -9.00
N ASP A 97 -10.55 -14.95 -8.44
CA ASP A 97 -11.15 -16.03 -9.23
C ASP A 97 -12.43 -15.56 -9.94
N MET A 98 -13.30 -14.82 -9.24
CA MET A 98 -14.51 -14.24 -9.84
C MET A 98 -14.20 -13.31 -11.02
N MET A 99 -13.10 -12.55 -10.95
CA MET A 99 -12.62 -11.72 -12.05
C MET A 99 -12.19 -12.55 -13.27
N TYR A 100 -11.48 -13.66 -13.05
CA TYR A 100 -11.08 -14.55 -14.15
C TYR A 100 -12.25 -15.31 -14.76
N GLN A 101 -13.26 -15.70 -13.96
CA GLN A 101 -14.43 -16.44 -14.45
C GLN A 101 -15.42 -15.55 -15.21
N GLU A 102 -15.76 -14.38 -14.67
CA GLU A 102 -16.74 -13.45 -15.28
C GLU A 102 -16.18 -12.01 -15.34
N PRO A 103 -15.23 -11.74 -16.25
CA PRO A 103 -14.54 -10.45 -16.31
C PRO A 103 -15.49 -9.28 -16.60
N ALA A 104 -16.51 -9.48 -17.44
CA ALA A 104 -17.50 -8.44 -17.73
C ALA A 104 -18.25 -7.96 -16.47
N ARG A 105 -18.42 -8.84 -15.48
CA ARG A 105 -19.15 -8.56 -14.24
C ARG A 105 -18.25 -8.03 -13.12
N TRP A 106 -17.03 -8.54 -13.03
CA TRP A 106 -16.16 -8.36 -11.85
C TRP A 106 -14.89 -7.54 -12.11
N SER A 107 -14.52 -7.23 -13.36
CA SER A 107 -13.27 -6.49 -13.64
C SER A 107 -13.22 -5.14 -12.94
N TYR A 108 -14.29 -4.32 -13.03
CA TYR A 108 -14.33 -3.01 -12.38
C TYR A 108 -14.20 -3.11 -10.85
N THR A 109 -14.90 -4.07 -10.26
CA THR A 109 -14.86 -4.32 -8.81
C THR A 109 -13.47 -4.77 -8.38
N PHE A 110 -12.88 -5.74 -9.08
CA PHE A 110 -11.54 -6.23 -8.79
C PHE A 110 -10.48 -5.14 -8.98
N GLN A 111 -10.53 -4.39 -10.10
CA GLN A 111 -9.59 -3.31 -10.37
C GLN A 111 -9.65 -2.24 -9.27
N THR A 112 -10.85 -1.78 -8.90
CA THR A 112 -11.04 -0.80 -7.82
C THR A 112 -10.53 -1.33 -6.48
N PHE A 113 -10.85 -2.59 -6.14
CA PHE A 113 -10.42 -3.21 -4.88
C PHE A 113 -8.90 -3.39 -4.83
N SER A 114 -8.30 -3.85 -5.92
CA SER A 114 -6.86 -4.06 -6.04
C SER A 114 -6.09 -2.73 -5.94
N PHE A 115 -6.60 -1.66 -6.58
CA PHE A 115 -6.06 -0.31 -6.49
C PHE A 115 -6.12 0.22 -5.06
N MET A 116 -7.30 0.18 -4.43
CA MET A 116 -7.49 0.67 -3.06
C MET A 116 -6.63 -0.11 -2.05
N SER A 117 -6.49 -1.43 -2.23
CA SER A 117 -5.65 -2.25 -1.37
C SER A 117 -4.16 -1.89 -1.48
N ARG A 118 -3.67 -1.59 -2.68
CA ARG A 118 -2.30 -1.10 -2.90
C ARG A 118 -2.08 0.30 -2.34
N LEU A 119 -3.04 1.20 -2.56
CA LEU A 119 -3.00 2.55 -2.02
C LEU A 119 -2.94 2.53 -0.49
N LYS A 120 -3.72 1.65 0.15
CA LYS A 120 -3.68 1.49 1.61
C LYS A 120 -2.28 1.09 2.09
N VAL A 121 -1.66 0.09 1.47
CA VAL A 121 -0.30 -0.36 1.83
C VAL A 121 0.74 0.75 1.60
N GLN A 122 0.60 1.57 0.56
CA GLN A 122 1.49 2.70 0.30
C GLN A 122 1.33 3.86 1.30
N LEU A 123 0.13 4.04 1.85
CA LEU A 123 -0.17 5.06 2.86
C LEU A 123 0.06 4.57 4.30
N GLU A 124 0.35 3.28 4.50
CA GLU A 124 0.67 2.76 5.82
C GLU A 124 1.97 3.41 6.36
N PRO A 125 2.01 3.74 7.66
CA PRO A 125 3.19 4.35 8.26
C PRO A 125 4.43 3.48 8.07
N PHE A 126 5.57 4.11 7.81
CA PHE A 126 6.82 3.37 7.72
C PHE A 126 7.13 2.67 9.05
N PRO A 127 7.58 1.41 9.03
CA PRO A 127 8.01 0.74 10.24
C PRO A 127 9.17 1.49 10.88
N GLU A 128 9.19 1.56 12.22
CA GLU A 128 10.20 2.32 12.98
C GLU A 128 11.65 1.91 12.63
N LYS A 129 11.85 0.63 12.27
CA LYS A 129 13.13 0.09 11.82
C LYS A 129 13.66 0.78 10.55
N LEU A 130 12.77 1.16 9.62
CA LEU A 130 13.18 1.92 8.42
C LEU A 130 13.57 3.34 8.80
N LEU A 131 12.85 3.99 9.71
CA LEU A 131 13.11 5.37 10.09
C LEU A 131 14.47 5.55 10.78
N GLN A 132 14.96 4.49 11.42
CA GLN A 132 16.29 4.47 12.07
C GLN A 132 17.42 4.14 11.09
N ALA A 133 17.12 3.65 9.88
CA ALA A 133 18.12 3.26 8.90
C ALA A 133 18.64 4.48 8.13
N LYS A 134 19.97 4.64 8.09
CA LYS A 134 20.64 5.74 7.37
C LYS A 134 20.37 5.74 5.86
N LYS A 135 19.99 4.59 5.29
CA LYS A 135 19.61 4.40 3.89
C LYS A 135 18.31 3.59 3.80
N ALA A 136 17.25 4.16 4.32
CA ALA A 136 15.93 3.54 4.30
C ALA A 136 15.39 3.43 2.87
N VAL A 137 15.13 2.20 2.43
CA VAL A 137 14.51 1.89 1.14
C VAL A 137 13.25 1.08 1.37
N GLN A 138 12.14 1.52 0.79
CA GLN A 138 10.90 0.78 0.74
C GLN A 138 10.65 0.28 -0.68
N ILE A 139 10.40 -1.02 -0.80
CA ILE A 139 10.10 -1.71 -2.04
C ILE A 139 8.61 -2.08 -2.02
N PHE A 140 7.92 -1.82 -3.13
CA PHE A 140 6.54 -2.25 -3.36
C PHE A 140 6.51 -3.28 -4.49
N GLU A 141 5.81 -4.40 -4.30
CA GLU A 141 5.47 -5.33 -5.38
C GLU A 141 4.23 -4.81 -6.11
N ARG A 142 4.43 -4.29 -7.34
CA ARG A 142 3.50 -3.44 -8.08
C ARG A 142 3.14 -2.13 -7.37
N SER A 143 2.83 -1.12 -8.16
CA SER A 143 2.37 0.18 -7.69
C SER A 143 0.89 0.40 -8.03
N VAL A 144 0.33 1.50 -7.53
CA VAL A 144 -0.97 2.02 -8.00
C VAL A 144 -0.93 2.44 -9.48
N TYR A 145 0.27 2.61 -10.05
CA TYR A 145 0.46 2.99 -11.45
C TYR A 145 0.41 1.79 -12.40
N SER A 146 0.56 0.56 -11.90
CA SER A 146 0.50 -0.66 -12.73
C SER A 146 -0.87 -0.88 -13.39
N ASP A 147 -1.95 -0.34 -12.82
CA ASP A 147 -3.33 -0.63 -13.24
C ASP A 147 -3.86 0.26 -14.38
N ARG A 148 -2.94 0.88 -15.13
CA ARG A 148 -3.12 1.94 -16.13
C ARG A 148 -3.21 3.32 -15.55
N LEU A 149 -2.13 4.06 -15.69
CA LEU A 149 -2.18 5.51 -15.68
C LEU A 149 -1.19 6.02 -16.74
N HIS A 150 -1.71 6.45 -17.89
CA HIS A 150 -0.99 7.35 -18.80
C HIS A 150 -0.90 8.73 -18.15
N PHE A 151 -0.22 8.83 -17.01
CA PHE A 151 0.04 10.11 -16.37
C PHE A 151 1.38 10.63 -16.86
N GLU A 152 1.39 11.86 -17.37
CA GLU A 152 2.63 12.58 -17.72
C GLU A 152 3.63 12.60 -16.55
N ALA A 153 3.13 12.55 -15.31
CA ALA A 153 3.94 12.43 -14.11
C ALA A 153 4.81 11.16 -14.05
N LEU A 154 4.46 10.08 -14.75
CA LEU A 154 5.27 8.86 -14.83
C LEU A 154 6.44 8.98 -15.80
N LEU A 155 6.41 9.94 -16.74
CA LEU A 155 7.46 10.09 -17.76
C LEU A 155 8.81 10.50 -17.16
N ASN A 156 8.78 11.17 -16.01
CA ASN A 156 9.98 11.65 -15.33
C ASN A 156 10.41 10.76 -14.16
N ILE A 157 9.75 9.60 -13.96
CA ILE A 157 10.14 8.67 -12.90
C ILE A 157 11.31 7.82 -13.42
N PRO A 158 12.43 7.75 -12.68
CA PRO A 158 13.54 6.88 -13.05
C PRO A 158 13.08 5.42 -13.04
N VAL A 159 13.35 4.69 -14.13
CA VAL A 159 12.98 3.28 -14.31
C VAL A 159 14.23 2.44 -14.54
N LEU A 160 14.37 1.36 -13.77
CA LEU A 160 15.34 0.31 -14.02
C LEU A 160 14.64 -0.86 -14.71
N VAL A 161 15.08 -1.19 -15.92
CA VAL A 161 14.63 -2.40 -16.64
C VAL A 161 15.63 -3.52 -16.37
N LEU A 162 15.14 -4.63 -15.85
CA LEU A 162 15.92 -5.85 -15.62
C LEU A 162 15.43 -6.93 -16.60
N ASP A 163 16.36 -7.54 -17.32
CA ASP A 163 16.07 -8.75 -18.10
C ASP A 163 16.14 -9.96 -17.17
N VAL A 164 15.04 -10.70 -17.09
CA VAL A 164 14.85 -11.89 -16.25
C VAL A 164 14.21 -13.02 -17.07
N ASN A 165 14.42 -13.04 -18.39
CA ASN A 165 13.94 -14.11 -19.25
C ASN A 165 14.61 -15.46 -18.94
N ASP A 166 15.88 -15.41 -18.51
CA ASP A 166 16.60 -16.58 -18.05
C ASP A 166 16.28 -16.88 -16.58
N ASP A 167 16.27 -18.16 -16.22
CA ASP A 167 16.12 -18.57 -14.83
C ASP A 167 17.36 -18.14 -14.01
N PHE A 168 17.16 -17.14 -13.14
CA PHE A 168 18.19 -16.58 -12.27
C PHE A 168 18.11 -17.15 -10.84
N SER A 169 17.18 -18.07 -10.55
CA SER A 169 16.93 -18.54 -9.18
C SER A 169 18.11 -19.29 -8.55
N GLU A 170 18.87 -20.02 -9.35
CA GLU A 170 20.01 -20.82 -8.91
C GLU A 170 21.36 -20.29 -9.43
N GLU A 171 21.36 -19.35 -10.38
CA GLU A 171 22.59 -18.86 -11.02
C GLU A 171 23.18 -17.65 -10.27
N VAL A 172 24.19 -17.90 -9.44
CA VAL A 172 24.83 -16.88 -8.57
C VAL A 172 25.39 -15.70 -9.36
N THR A 173 26.03 -15.94 -10.51
CA THR A 173 26.61 -14.90 -11.37
C THR A 173 25.56 -13.92 -11.88
N LYS A 174 24.39 -14.42 -12.31
CA LYS A 174 23.26 -13.58 -12.74
C LYS A 174 22.64 -12.82 -11.57
N GLN A 175 22.51 -13.46 -10.41
CA GLN A 175 22.02 -12.78 -9.20
C GLN A 175 22.92 -11.60 -8.82
N GLU A 176 24.23 -11.78 -8.84
CA GLU A 176 25.20 -10.71 -8.56
C GLU A 176 25.10 -9.57 -9.57
N GLU A 177 24.96 -9.88 -10.86
CA GLU A 177 24.78 -8.87 -11.91
C GLU A 177 23.50 -8.05 -11.70
N LEU A 178 22.39 -8.72 -11.41
CA LEU A 178 21.11 -8.06 -11.12
C LEU A 178 21.22 -7.15 -9.89
N MET A 179 21.82 -7.63 -8.80
CA MET A 179 22.03 -6.83 -7.59
C MET A 179 22.95 -5.64 -7.84
N LYS A 180 23.97 -5.79 -8.68
CA LYS A 180 24.85 -4.69 -9.08
C LYS A 180 24.06 -3.60 -9.82
N LYS A 181 23.19 -3.97 -10.76
CA LYS A 181 22.31 -3.04 -11.47
C LYS A 181 21.37 -2.31 -10.51
N VAL A 182 20.75 -3.02 -9.57
CA VAL A 182 19.89 -2.44 -8.52
C VAL A 182 20.65 -1.45 -7.65
N ASN A 183 21.86 -1.80 -7.20
CA ASN A 183 22.67 -0.95 -6.34
C ASN A 183 23.10 0.35 -7.05
N ILE A 184 23.52 0.24 -8.31
CA ILE A 184 23.86 1.41 -9.15
C ILE A 184 22.64 2.31 -9.30
N PHE A 185 21.47 1.73 -9.61
CA PHE A 185 20.24 2.48 -9.75
C PHE A 185 19.86 3.21 -8.46
N VAL A 186 19.81 2.51 -7.33
CA VAL A 186 19.46 3.10 -6.02
C VAL A 186 20.44 4.19 -5.61
N LYS A 187 21.73 4.09 -5.96
CA LYS A 187 22.73 5.14 -5.70
C LYS A 187 22.53 6.40 -6.55
N ASN A 188 21.96 6.25 -7.75
CA ASN A 188 21.71 7.34 -8.68
C ASN A 188 20.33 8.01 -8.49
N LEU A 189 19.49 7.45 -7.60
CA LEU A 189 18.29 8.09 -7.06
C LEU A 189 18.64 9.07 -5.93
#